data_AF-A0A843D8F3-F1
#
_entry.id   AF-A0A843D8F3-F1
#
_cell.length_a   1.000
_cell.length_b   1.000
_cell.length_c   1.000
_cell.angle_alpha   90.00
_cell.angle_beta   90.00
_cell.angle_gamma   90.00
#
_symmetry.space_group_name_H-M   'P 1'
#
loop_
_entity.id
_entity.type
_entity.pdbx_description
1 polymer ?
#
loop_
_entity_poly.entity_id
_entity_poly.type
_entity_poly.pdbx_seq_one_letter_code
_entity_poly.pdbx_strand_id
1 'polypeptide(L)' 'MSDMNRINDLINSTSIDFISMQRPFIRDPEFLTKWKNGESDVSECKTCNNCYWKKASVCLIR' A
#
# COMPACT_ATOMS: atom_id res chain seq x y z
N MET A 1 6.90 -3.91 -0.03
CA MET A 1 6.24 -4.25 -1.31
C MET A 1 4.97 -3.42 -1.43
N SER A 2 5.16 -2.10 -1.46
CA SER A 2 4.11 -1.09 -1.58
C SER A 2 4.71 0.11 -2.30
N ASP A 3 5.51 -0.19 -3.31
CA ASP A 3 6.33 0.72 -4.11
C ASP A 3 5.79 0.64 -5.53
N MET A 4 5.47 1.80 -6.11
CA MET A 4 4.80 1.90 -7.40
C MET A 4 5.65 1.35 -8.54
N ASN A 5 6.95 1.67 -8.55
CA ASN A 5 7.85 1.24 -9.62
C ASN A 5 7.98 -0.28 -9.62
N ARG A 6 8.21 -0.87 -8.46
CA ARG A 6 8.32 -2.33 -8.33
C ARG A 6 7.00 -3.05 -8.68
N ILE A 7 5.87 -2.43 -8.37
CA ILE A 7 4.55 -2.96 -8.76
C ILE A 7 4.36 -2.90 -10.28
N ASN A 8 4.69 -1.77 -10.91
CA ASN A 8 4.62 -1.62 -12.37
C ASN A 8 5.54 -2.61 -13.09
N ASP A 9 6.77 -2.80 -12.59
CA ASP A 9 7.69 -3.77 -13.13
C ASP A 9 7.11 -5.18 -13.07
N LEU A 10 6.50 -5.57 -11.94
CA LEU A 10 5.86 -6.88 -11.79
C LEU A 10 4.69 -7.07 -12.75
N ILE A 11 3.80 -6.08 -12.86
CA ILE A 11 2.63 -6.15 -13.76
C ILE A 11 3.10 -6.25 -15.22
N ASN A 12 4.14 -5.52 -15.61
CA ASN A 12 4.63 -5.53 -16.99
C ASN A 12 5.48 -6.76 -17.33
N SER A 13 6.10 -7.41 -16.34
CA SER A 13 7.01 -8.55 -16.56
C SER A 13 6.38 -9.92 -16.29
N THR A 14 5.18 -9.97 -15.72
CA THR A 14 4.51 -11.22 -15.33
C THR A 14 3.06 -11.24 -15.81
N SER A 15 2.39 -12.39 -15.69
CA SER A 15 0.95 -12.54 -16.00
C SER A 15 0.04 -12.16 -14.82
N ILE A 16 0.43 -11.17 -14.01
CA ILE A 16 -0.35 -10.73 -12.85
C ILE A 16 -1.37 -9.67 -13.33
N ASP A 17 -2.65 -9.99 -13.24
CA ASP A 17 -3.73 -9.05 -13.60
C ASP A 17 -4.10 -8.10 -12.46
N PHE A 18 -3.97 -8.56 -11.20
CA PHE A 18 -4.39 -7.79 -10.03
C PHE A 18 -3.44 -7.98 -8.84
N ILE A 19 -3.24 -6.89 -8.09
CA ILE A 19 -2.48 -6.89 -6.85
C ILE A 19 -3.40 -6.52 -5.70
N SER A 20 -3.52 -7.42 -4.73
CA SER A 20 -4.25 -7.14 -3.49
C SER A 20 -3.34 -6.44 -2.47
N MET A 21 -3.85 -5.36 -1.88
CA MET A 21 -3.16 -4.63 -0.82
C MET A 21 -4.16 -4.26 0.26
N GLN A 22 -3.69 -4.28 1.51
CA GLN A 22 -4.51 -3.94 2.68
C GLN A 22 -3.84 -2.82 3.49
N ARG A 23 -2.61 -3.10 3.97
CA ARG A 23 -1.91 -2.25 4.94
C ARG A 23 -1.63 -0.82 4.43
N PRO A 24 -1.32 -0.57 3.14
CA PRO A 24 -1.22 0.78 2.60
C PRO A 24 -2.50 1.58 2.79
N PHE A 25 -3.65 1.00 2.45
CA PHE A 25 -4.96 1.67 2.56
C PHE A 25 -5.40 1.92 4.01
N ILE A 26 -5.02 1.04 4.94
CA ILE A 26 -5.28 1.24 6.37
C ILE A 26 -4.48 2.44 6.92
N ARG A 27 -3.27 2.66 6.40
CA ARG A 27 -2.40 3.78 6.81
C ARG A 27 -2.82 5.08 6.14
N ASP A 28 -3.10 5.02 4.84
CA ASP A 28 -3.43 6.16 4.00
C ASP A 28 -4.51 5.76 2.99
N PRO A 29 -5.79 6.12 3.24
CA PRO A 29 -6.88 5.84 2.31
C PRO A 29 -6.70 6.52 0.94
N GLU A 30 -5.96 7.63 0.86
CA GLU A 30 -5.72 8.38 -0.38
C GLU A 30 -4.44 7.92 -1.11
N PHE A 31 -3.80 6.85 -0.64
CA PHE A 31 -2.56 6.32 -1.19
C PHE A 31 -2.57 6.17 -2.72
N LEU A 32 -3.62 5.57 -3.29
CA LEU A 32 -3.73 5.40 -4.75
C LEU A 32 -3.96 6.72 -5.49
N THR A 33 -4.65 7.68 -4.88
CA THR A 33 -4.85 9.01 -5.47
C THR A 33 -3.52 9.75 -5.55
N LYS A 34 -2.73 9.72 -4.46
CA LYS A 34 -1.38 10.31 -4.42
C LYS A 34 -0.45 9.67 -5.44
N TRP A 35 -0.53 8.35 -5.61
CA TRP A 35 0.19 7.63 -6.67
C TRP A 35 -0.19 8.12 -8.06
N LYS A 36 -1.49 8.17 -8.35
CA LYS A 36 -2.01 8.64 -9.63
C LYS A 36 -1.58 10.08 -9.94
N ASN A 37 -1.50 10.93 -8.92
CA ASN A 37 -1.11 12.34 -9.06
C ASN A 37 0.43 12.55 -9.06
N GLY A 38 1.23 11.52 -8.81
CA GLY A 38 2.68 11.62 -8.69
C GLY A 38 3.17 12.31 -7.40
N GLU A 39 2.31 12.39 -6.38
CA GLU A 39 2.63 13.00 -5.08
C GLU A 39 3.42 12.05 -4.17
N SER A 40 3.32 10.75 -4.41
CA SER A 40 4.02 9.70 -3.68
C SER A 40 4.16 8.46 -4.55
N ASP A 41 5.25 7.71 -4.40
CA ASP A 41 5.52 6.45 -5.08
C ASP A 41 5.66 5.27 -4.10
N VAL A 42 5.72 5.53 -2.78
CA VAL A 42 5.94 4.53 -1.74
C VAL A 42 4.95 4.68 -0.59
N SER A 43 4.42 3.55 -0.09
CA SER A 43 3.54 3.55 1.08
C SER A 43 4.27 3.94 2.36
N GLU A 44 3.63 4.77 3.18
CA GLU A 44 4.07 5.09 4.54
C GLU A 44 3.96 3.92 5.54
N CYS A 45 3.36 2.79 5.14
CA CYS A 45 3.19 1.66 6.04
C CYS A 45 4.54 1.05 6.45
N LYS A 46 4.85 1.12 7.75
CA LYS A 46 6.08 0.54 8.35
C LYS A 46 6.05 -0.99 8.53
N THR A 47 5.01 -1.68 8.03
CA THR A 47 4.84 -3.14 8.16
C THR A 47 4.92 -3.68 9.61
N CYS A 48 4.54 -2.86 10.58
CA CYS A 48 4.64 -3.14 12.02
C CYS A 48 3.65 -4.16 12.58
N ASN A 49 2.63 -4.56 11.80
CA ASN A 49 1.51 -5.42 12.20
C ASN A 49 0.60 -4.92 13.34
N ASN A 50 0.80 -3.70 13.87
CA ASN A 50 -0.06 -3.13 14.93
C ASN A 50 -1.51 -2.90 14.50
N CYS A 51 -1.79 -2.86 13.20
CA CYS A 51 -3.16 -2.75 12.68
C CYS A 51 -4.04 -3.97 13.00
N TYR A 52 -3.46 -5.09 13.43
CA TYR A 52 -4.18 -6.30 13.83
C TYR A 52 -4.43 -6.42 15.34
N TRP A 53 -3.91 -5.50 16.16
CA TRP A 53 -3.95 -5.62 17.62
C TRP A 53 -5.32 -5.34 18.26
N LYS A 54 -6.23 -4.72 17.51
CA LYS A 54 -7.60 -4.46 17.95
C LYS A 54 -8.57 -5.17 17.01
N LYS A 55 -9.82 -5.35 17.45
CA LYS A 55 -10.91 -5.89 16.60
C LYS A 55 -11.33 -4.94 15.45
N ALA A 56 -10.48 -3.96 15.11
CA ALA A 56 -10.70 -3.00 14.05
C ALA A 56 -9.40 -2.85 13.26
N SER A 57 -9.50 -2.90 11.93
CA SER A 57 -8.37 -2.76 11.00
C SER A 57 -7.98 -1.30 10.83
N VAL A 58 -7.36 -0.70 11.85
CA VAL A 58 -6.94 0.72 11.87
C VAL A 58 -5.44 0.85 12.09
N CYS A 59 -4.80 1.86 11.49
CA CYS A 59 -3.39 2.12 11.74
C CYS A 59 -3.21 2.74 13.14
N LEU A 60 -2.41 2.10 13.99
CA LEU A 60 -2.13 2.58 15.36
C LEU A 60 -0.80 3.34 15.49
N ILE A 61 0.00 3.36 14.42
CA ILE A 61 1.25 4.11 14.39
C ILE A 61 0.95 5.47 13.78
N ARG A 62 1.46 6.53 14.40
CA ARG A 62 1.51 7.87 13.83
C ARG A 62 2.83 8.08 13.09
#